data_AF-A0A3C1BW37-F1
#
_entry.id   AF-A0A3C1BW37-F1
#
_cell.length_a   1.000
_cell.length_b   1.000
_cell.length_c   1.000
_cell.angle_alpha   90.00
_cell.angle_beta   90.00
_cell.angle_gamma   90.00
#
_symmetry.space_group_name_H-M   'P 1'
#
loop_
_entity.id
_entity.type
_entity.pdbx_description
1 polymer ?
#
loop_
_entity_poly.entity_id
_entity_poly.type
_entity_poly.pdbx_seq_one_letter_code
_entity_poly.pdbx_strand_id
1 'polypeptide(L)'
;MTNPRAQIELRWSCVAGMPQADFLADGIRVVSNRDTPTQSKMYLDFCSYGTYLMDSRGDLVPLASPVWVWGKFYAFVIRSILSGGWKRDKADTTALNYWLGMDSGVIDIGLSDKLPEGVRQMANLLKTGMEQGFIDPFARKIIAQDGTVKNDGTRHFTPTEVLHMDWLCSNIAGSIPPFADILPVSQRMVRQLGIYRDSIPAEKEGTSHEDTGHLR
;
A
#
# COMPACT_ATOMS: atom_id res chain seq x y z
N MET A 1 -2.94 22.82 -4.05
CA MET A 1 -2.07 22.72 -2.85
C MET A 1 -1.14 21.51 -2.94
N THR A 2 -1.54 20.43 -3.59
CA THR A 2 -0.63 19.46 -4.21
C THR A 2 -0.31 19.88 -5.66
N ASN A 3 0.77 19.36 -6.27
CA ASN A 3 1.11 19.62 -7.67
C ASN A 3 0.19 18.82 -8.60
N PRO A 4 -0.83 19.42 -9.25
CA PRO A 4 -1.78 18.68 -10.06
C PRO A 4 -1.21 18.19 -11.39
N ARG A 5 -0.02 18.68 -11.77
CA ARG A 5 0.70 18.28 -12.98
C ARG A 5 1.74 17.20 -12.72
N ALA A 6 1.82 16.69 -11.49
CA ALA A 6 2.77 15.64 -11.16
C ALA A 6 2.39 14.33 -11.88
N GLN A 7 3.36 13.75 -12.58
CA GLN A 7 3.30 12.38 -13.08
C GLN A 7 3.99 11.44 -12.09
N ILE A 8 3.46 10.23 -11.96
CA ILE A 8 3.98 9.20 -11.06
C ILE A 8 4.50 8.05 -11.91
N GLU A 9 5.81 7.84 -11.90
CA GLU A 9 6.42 6.66 -12.51
C GLU A 9 6.29 5.45 -11.59
N LEU A 10 5.60 4.42 -12.07
CA LEU A 10 5.35 3.19 -11.34
C LEU A 10 6.23 2.05 -11.87
N ARG A 11 6.89 1.36 -10.96
CA ARG A 11 7.65 0.13 -11.24
C ARG A 11 7.33 -0.90 -10.16
N TRP A 12 7.20 -2.15 -10.57
CA TRP A 12 6.80 -3.24 -9.68
C TRP A 12 8.01 -4.02 -9.20
N SER A 13 8.12 -4.25 -7.89
CA SER A 13 9.25 -5.01 -7.32
C SER A 13 9.23 -6.50 -7.68
N CYS A 14 8.13 -7.00 -8.24
CA CYS A 14 7.98 -8.39 -8.67
C CYS A 14 8.31 -8.60 -10.17
N VAL A 15 8.84 -7.59 -10.85
CA VAL A 15 9.32 -7.66 -12.24
C VAL A 15 10.85 -7.55 -12.24
N ALA A 16 11.49 -8.10 -13.26
CA ALA A 16 12.95 -8.00 -13.41
C ALA A 16 13.40 -6.54 -13.54
N GLY A 17 14.56 -6.23 -12.96
CA GLY A 17 15.18 -4.90 -13.00
C GLY A 17 15.58 -4.38 -11.63
N MET A 18 16.11 -3.15 -11.60
CA MET A 18 16.45 -2.44 -10.38
C MET A 18 15.74 -1.08 -10.38
N PRO A 19 14.44 -1.02 -10.00
CA PRO A 19 13.62 0.18 -10.13
C PRO A 19 14.24 1.46 -9.56
N GLN A 20 14.98 1.35 -8.44
CA GLN A 20 15.64 2.50 -7.82
C GLN A 20 16.75 3.09 -8.71
N ALA A 21 17.52 2.23 -9.39
CA ALA A 21 18.56 2.67 -10.30
C ALA A 21 17.96 3.30 -11.56
N ASP A 22 16.88 2.70 -12.09
CA ASP A 22 16.16 3.21 -13.25
C ASP A 22 15.56 4.60 -12.95
N PHE A 23 14.91 4.76 -11.81
CA PHE A 23 14.37 6.05 -11.37
C PHE A 23 15.45 7.13 -11.26
N LEU A 24 16.63 6.78 -10.71
CA LEU A 24 17.74 7.72 -10.61
C LEU A 24 18.26 8.12 -12.00
N ALA A 25 18.37 7.17 -12.92
CA ALA A 25 18.77 7.42 -14.31
C ALA A 25 17.79 8.33 -15.05
N ASP A 26 16.49 8.17 -14.79
CA ASP A 26 15.41 9.01 -15.34
C ASP A 26 15.31 10.39 -14.65
N GLY A 27 16.19 10.66 -13.67
CA GLY A 27 16.24 11.94 -12.95
C GLY A 27 15.19 12.08 -11.84
N ILE A 28 14.45 11.01 -11.52
CA ILE A 28 13.45 10.97 -10.46
C ILE A 28 14.18 10.89 -9.13
N ARG A 29 13.85 11.81 -8.22
CA ARG A 29 14.54 11.94 -6.92
C ARG A 29 13.67 11.62 -5.72
N VAL A 30 12.35 11.77 -5.84
CA VAL A 30 11.43 11.43 -4.76
C VAL A 30 10.81 10.08 -5.05
N VAL A 31 11.07 9.10 -4.19
CA VAL A 31 10.64 7.72 -4.38
C VAL A 31 9.81 7.31 -3.17
N SER A 32 8.62 6.76 -3.43
CA SER A 32 7.82 6.05 -2.44
C SER A 32 8.06 4.55 -2.60
N ASN A 33 8.60 3.92 -1.57
CA ASN A 33 8.93 2.50 -1.56
C ASN A 33 8.11 1.75 -0.49
N ARG A 34 8.47 0.50 -0.21
CA ARG A 34 7.80 -0.39 0.76
C ARG A 34 7.52 0.30 2.09
N ASP A 35 6.41 -0.08 2.71
CA ASP A 35 6.05 0.41 4.03
C ASP A 35 7.03 -0.07 5.10
N THR A 36 7.24 0.77 6.12
CA THR A 36 8.03 0.38 7.29
C THR A 36 7.32 -0.75 8.05
N PRO A 37 7.98 -1.90 8.29
CA PRO A 37 7.34 -3.07 8.89
C PRO A 37 6.97 -2.87 10.37
N THR A 38 7.68 -1.98 11.06
CA THR A 38 7.40 -1.63 12.45
C THR A 38 7.63 -0.13 12.69
N GLN A 39 7.09 0.36 13.80
CA GLN A 39 7.28 1.74 14.26
C GLN A 39 8.70 1.95 14.82
N SER A 40 9.70 1.92 13.95
CA SER A 40 11.07 2.20 14.36
C SER A 40 11.69 3.25 13.44
N LYS A 41 12.23 4.30 14.08
CA LYS A 41 13.04 5.30 13.40
C LYS A 41 14.21 4.68 12.64
N MET A 42 14.67 3.49 13.03
CA MET A 42 15.71 2.77 12.30
C MET A 42 15.32 2.48 10.85
N TYR A 43 14.07 2.09 10.59
CA TYR A 43 13.61 1.80 9.22
C TYR A 43 13.42 3.06 8.39
N LEU A 44 13.09 4.18 9.04
CA LEU A 44 13.02 5.49 8.40
C LEU A 44 14.42 6.04 8.09
N ASP A 45 15.35 5.95 9.03
CA ASP A 45 16.63 6.65 8.95
C ASP A 45 17.72 5.87 8.22
N PHE A 46 17.62 4.54 8.17
CA PHE A 46 18.70 3.67 7.65
C PHE A 46 18.27 2.68 6.57
N CYS A 47 17.00 2.64 6.21
CA CYS A 47 16.50 1.71 5.20
C CYS A 47 15.62 2.46 4.20
N SER A 48 15.59 1.99 2.95
CA SER A 48 14.83 2.60 1.85
C SER A 48 13.32 2.31 1.94
N TYR A 49 12.72 2.53 3.12
CA TYR A 49 11.28 2.37 3.35
C TYR A 49 10.57 3.73 3.34
N GLY A 50 9.26 3.70 3.06
CA GLY A 50 8.43 4.89 2.96
C GLY A 50 8.83 5.79 1.78
N THR A 51 8.55 7.08 1.92
CA THR A 51 8.92 8.11 0.96
C THR A 51 10.25 8.75 1.35
N TYR A 52 11.20 8.76 0.43
CA TYR A 52 12.51 9.38 0.60
C TYR A 52 12.91 10.21 -0.63
N LEU A 53 13.82 11.14 -0.39
CA LEU A 53 14.53 11.90 -1.40
C LEU A 53 15.91 11.29 -1.62
N MET A 54 16.23 10.92 -2.85
CA MET A 54 17.58 10.58 -3.30
C MET A 54 18.31 11.89 -3.61
N ASP A 55 19.26 12.27 -2.76
CA ASP A 55 20.02 13.49 -2.97
C ASP A 55 21.01 13.36 -4.15
N SER A 56 21.72 14.43 -4.48
CA SER A 56 22.74 14.41 -5.55
C SER A 56 24.01 13.63 -5.20
N ARG A 57 24.22 13.30 -3.92
CA ARG A 57 25.39 12.58 -3.39
C ARG A 57 25.13 11.07 -3.28
N GLY A 58 23.89 10.64 -3.46
CA GLY A 58 23.45 9.25 -3.33
C GLY A 58 22.90 8.91 -1.93
N ASP A 59 22.80 9.90 -1.04
CA ASP A 59 22.22 9.72 0.28
C ASP A 59 20.68 9.67 0.20
N LEU A 60 20.10 8.75 0.97
CA LEU A 60 18.66 8.63 1.12
C LEU A 60 18.19 9.49 2.29
N VAL A 61 17.42 10.54 1.98
CA VAL A 61 16.85 11.46 2.96
C VAL A 61 15.39 11.05 3.20
N PRO A 62 15.03 10.46 4.35
CA PRO A 62 13.64 10.12 4.63
C PRO A 62 12.77 11.37 4.68
N LEU A 63 11.56 11.26 4.13
CA LEU A 63 10.55 12.32 4.11
C LEU A 63 9.35 11.94 4.98
N ALA A 64 8.69 10.83 4.69
CA ALA A 64 7.52 10.35 5.42
C ALA A 64 7.32 8.85 5.27
N SER A 65 6.64 8.19 6.20
CA SER A 65 6.20 6.79 6.05
C SER A 65 4.85 6.58 6.72
N PRO A 66 3.99 5.69 6.19
CA PRO A 66 2.88 5.17 6.97
C PRO A 66 3.40 4.42 8.21
N VAL A 67 2.65 4.55 9.30
CA VAL A 67 2.94 4.01 10.62
C VAL A 67 1.75 3.19 11.07
N TRP A 68 1.97 1.91 11.33
CA TRP A 68 0.92 0.98 11.75
C TRP A 68 0.93 0.79 13.26
N VAL A 69 -0.12 1.26 13.95
CA VAL A 69 -0.28 1.21 15.41
C VAL A 69 -1.09 -0.04 15.81
N TRP A 70 -0.57 -1.21 15.46
CA TRP A 70 -1.25 -2.51 15.71
C TRP A 70 -1.60 -2.74 17.18
N GLY A 71 -0.86 -2.16 18.13
CA GLY A 71 -1.17 -2.26 19.56
C GLY A 71 -2.57 -1.73 19.92
N LYS A 72 -3.04 -0.65 19.26
CA LYS A 72 -4.40 -0.13 19.47
C LYS A 72 -5.45 -1.10 18.93
N PHE A 73 -5.20 -1.67 17.76
CA PHE A 73 -6.07 -2.68 17.18
C PHE A 73 -6.18 -3.92 18.07
N TYR A 74 -5.05 -4.47 18.53
CA TYR A 74 -5.07 -5.63 19.42
C TYR A 74 -5.76 -5.35 20.75
N ALA A 75 -5.53 -4.18 21.35
CA ALA A 75 -6.23 -3.77 22.56
C ALA A 75 -7.74 -3.67 22.34
N PHE A 76 -8.17 -3.13 21.21
CA PHE A 76 -9.57 -3.06 20.81
C PHE A 76 -10.20 -4.46 20.68
N VAL A 77 -9.56 -5.36 19.93
CA VAL A 77 -10.03 -6.75 19.73
C VAL A 77 -10.14 -7.49 21.07
N ILE A 78 -9.09 -7.44 21.90
CA ILE A 78 -9.07 -8.12 23.20
C ILE A 78 -10.18 -7.59 24.11
N ARG A 79 -10.38 -6.26 24.17
CA ARG A 79 -11.47 -5.66 24.95
C ARG A 79 -12.85 -6.07 24.44
N SER A 80 -13.04 -6.18 23.13
CA SER A 80 -14.29 -6.67 22.52
C SER A 80 -14.58 -8.14 22.90
N ILE A 81 -13.54 -8.98 22.94
CA ILE A 81 -13.65 -10.37 23.39
C ILE A 81 -14.01 -10.44 24.88
N LEU A 82 -13.29 -9.70 25.73
CA LEU A 82 -13.48 -9.72 27.19
C LEU A 82 -14.82 -9.14 27.63
N SER A 83 -15.35 -8.14 26.92
CA SER A 83 -16.68 -7.56 27.16
C SER A 83 -17.84 -8.42 26.67
N GLY A 84 -17.56 -9.60 26.09
CA GLY A 84 -18.57 -10.51 25.58
C GLY A 84 -19.19 -10.08 24.24
N GLY A 85 -18.74 -8.97 23.64
CA GLY A 85 -19.17 -8.52 22.30
C GLY A 85 -18.89 -9.57 21.23
N TRP A 86 -17.78 -10.29 21.36
CA TRP A 86 -17.43 -11.40 20.47
C TRP A 86 -18.44 -12.56 20.47
N LYS A 87 -19.36 -12.65 21.45
CA LYS A 87 -20.45 -13.65 21.44
C LYS A 87 -21.77 -13.12 20.85
N ARG A 88 -21.99 -11.80 20.75
CA ARG A 88 -23.24 -11.24 20.18
C ARG A 88 -23.22 -11.16 18.65
N ASP A 89 -22.04 -11.05 18.04
CA ASP A 89 -21.87 -11.13 16.57
C ASP A 89 -21.81 -12.57 16.03
N LYS A 90 -21.94 -13.59 16.91
CA LYS A 90 -21.96 -15.02 16.56
C LYS A 90 -23.34 -15.59 16.22
N ALA A 91 -24.32 -14.73 15.92
CA ALA A 91 -25.62 -15.23 15.43
C ALA A 91 -25.52 -15.78 13.99
N ASP A 92 -24.48 -15.39 13.25
CA ASP A 92 -24.08 -16.02 11.99
C ASP A 92 -22.55 -16.14 11.97
N THR A 93 -22.02 -17.18 11.35
CA THR A 93 -20.59 -17.50 11.20
C THR A 93 -19.84 -16.48 10.31
N THR A 94 -19.93 -15.20 10.64
CA THR A 94 -19.40 -14.09 9.84
C THR A 94 -18.03 -13.70 10.37
N ALA A 95 -17.00 -13.85 9.55
CA ALA A 95 -15.71 -13.23 9.82
C ALA A 95 -15.91 -11.72 9.99
N LEU A 96 -15.47 -11.15 11.12
CA LEU A 96 -15.50 -9.70 11.35
C LEU A 96 -14.45 -9.04 10.43
N ASN A 97 -14.93 -8.37 9.39
CA ASN A 97 -14.09 -7.58 8.50
C ASN A 97 -13.93 -6.16 9.08
N TYR A 98 -12.70 -5.76 9.36
CA TYR A 98 -12.38 -4.41 9.85
C TYR A 98 -11.84 -3.55 8.71
N TRP A 99 -12.51 -2.42 8.45
CA TRP A 99 -12.03 -1.37 7.54
C TRP A 99 -11.61 -0.16 8.38
N LEU A 100 -10.33 -0.12 8.76
CA LEU A 100 -9.80 0.89 9.69
C LEU A 100 -8.95 1.90 8.94
N GLY A 101 -9.26 3.19 9.12
CA GLY A 101 -8.52 4.31 8.55
C GLY A 101 -7.66 5.05 9.59
N MET A 102 -7.24 6.25 9.23
CA MET A 102 -6.49 7.15 10.14
C MET A 102 -7.34 7.66 11.31
N ASP A 103 -8.65 7.76 11.11
CA ASP A 103 -9.67 8.07 12.12
C ASP A 103 -9.67 7.10 13.31
N SER A 104 -9.38 5.82 13.06
CA SER A 104 -9.24 4.78 14.10
C SER A 104 -7.96 4.93 14.94
N GLY A 105 -7.00 5.71 14.45
CA GLY A 105 -5.67 5.85 15.01
C GLY A 105 -4.80 4.59 14.91
N VAL A 106 -5.23 3.56 14.17
CA VAL A 106 -4.43 2.37 13.82
C VAL A 106 -3.46 2.67 12.67
N ILE A 107 -3.83 3.60 11.80
CA ILE A 107 -2.99 4.09 10.71
C ILE A 107 -2.57 5.52 11.05
N ASP A 108 -1.29 5.81 10.92
CA ASP A 108 -0.72 7.15 11.11
C ASP A 108 0.36 7.43 10.06
N ILE A 109 0.86 8.65 9.99
CA ILE A 109 1.96 9.06 9.11
C ILE A 109 3.08 9.66 9.96
N GLY A 110 4.24 9.01 9.93
CA GLY A 110 5.47 9.52 10.52
C GLY A 110 6.15 10.49 9.56
N LEU A 111 6.42 11.72 10.01
CA LEU A 111 7.13 12.74 9.24
C LEU A 111 8.58 12.85 9.72
N SER A 112 9.53 12.82 8.79
CA SER A 112 10.96 12.99 9.07
C SER A 112 11.27 14.39 9.57
N ASP A 113 12.20 14.51 10.52
CA ASP A 113 12.68 15.80 11.05
C ASP A 113 13.40 16.65 9.98
N LYS A 114 13.84 16.02 8.88
CA LYS A 114 14.53 16.67 7.75
C LYS A 114 13.60 17.41 6.78
N LEU A 115 12.28 17.30 6.96
CA LEU A 115 11.31 18.03 6.12
C LEU A 115 11.35 19.54 6.39
N PRO A 116 11.32 20.39 5.35
CA PRO A 116 11.14 21.82 5.50
C PRO A 116 9.86 22.14 6.28
N GLU A 117 9.90 23.18 7.12
CA GLU A 117 8.81 23.51 8.04
C GLU A 117 7.47 23.70 7.34
N GLY A 118 7.44 24.46 6.23
CA GLY A 118 6.20 24.67 5.46
C GLY A 118 5.61 23.38 4.89
N VAL A 119 6.45 22.43 4.47
CA VAL A 119 6.02 21.12 3.97
C VAL A 119 5.47 20.27 5.12
N ARG A 120 6.11 20.31 6.30
CA ARG A 120 5.62 19.63 7.50
C ARG A 120 4.26 20.15 7.93
N GLN A 121 4.08 21.48 7.96
CA GLN A 121 2.79 22.10 8.30
C GLN A 121 1.69 21.67 7.32
N MET A 122 1.99 21.70 6.02
CA MET A 122 1.05 21.22 4.99
C MET A 122 0.68 19.74 5.18
N ALA A 123 1.68 18.87 5.40
CA ALA A 123 1.46 17.45 5.62
C ALA A 123 0.59 17.20 6.86
N ASN A 124 0.82 17.93 7.95
CA ASN A 124 0.00 17.86 9.16
C ASN A 124 -1.44 18.32 8.91
N LEU A 125 -1.66 19.40 8.15
CA LEU A 125 -3.01 19.84 7.79
C LEU A 125 -3.76 18.77 6.97
N LEU A 126 -3.10 18.16 5.99
CA LEU A 126 -3.69 17.08 5.19
C LEU A 126 -3.99 15.85 6.05
N LYS A 127 -3.05 15.45 6.91
CA LYS A 127 -3.19 14.36 7.87
C LYS A 127 -4.40 14.57 8.77
N THR A 128 -4.49 15.72 9.44
CA THR A 128 -5.62 16.07 10.31
C THR A 128 -6.93 16.15 9.53
N GLY A 129 -6.91 16.67 8.31
CA GLY A 129 -8.09 16.68 7.43
C GLY A 129 -8.59 15.28 7.09
N MET A 130 -7.69 14.32 6.86
CA MET A 130 -8.06 12.91 6.63
C MET A 130 -8.56 12.23 7.91
N GLU A 131 -7.91 12.46 9.06
CA GLU A 131 -8.33 11.94 10.37
C GLU A 131 -9.73 12.42 10.78
N GLN A 132 -10.06 13.67 10.45
CA GLN A 132 -11.36 14.28 10.75
C GLN A 132 -12.42 14.01 9.67
N GLY A 133 -12.06 13.35 8.56
CA GLY A 133 -12.96 13.08 7.44
C GLY A 133 -13.30 14.30 6.56
N PHE A 134 -12.62 15.43 6.75
CA PHE A 134 -12.75 16.61 5.88
C PHE A 134 -12.10 16.41 4.52
N ILE A 135 -11.12 15.52 4.44
CA ILE A 135 -10.43 15.15 3.20
C ILE A 135 -10.63 13.66 2.96
N ASP A 136 -11.30 13.34 1.85
CA ASP A 136 -11.37 11.99 1.32
C ASP A 136 -10.52 11.92 0.02
N PRO A 137 -9.49 11.06 -0.05
CA PRO A 137 -8.65 10.90 -1.24
C PRO A 137 -9.42 10.52 -2.51
N PHE A 138 -10.54 9.81 -2.37
CA PHE A 138 -11.34 9.27 -3.47
C PHE A 138 -12.59 10.09 -3.79
N ALA A 139 -12.97 11.06 -2.96
CA ALA A 139 -14.08 11.98 -3.21
C ALA A 139 -13.66 13.17 -4.10
N ARG A 140 -13.18 12.86 -5.30
CA ARG A 140 -12.73 13.85 -6.29
C ARG A 140 -12.91 13.33 -7.69
N LYS A 141 -12.70 14.18 -8.70
CA LYS A 141 -12.61 13.71 -10.08
C LYS A 141 -11.40 12.79 -10.23
N ILE A 142 -11.64 11.56 -10.68
CA ILE A 142 -10.62 10.54 -10.97
C ILE A 142 -10.86 9.99 -12.36
N ILE A 143 -9.81 10.04 -13.18
CA ILE A 143 -9.79 9.52 -14.55
C ILE A 143 -8.72 8.44 -14.59
N ALA A 144 -9.08 7.26 -15.08
CA ALA A 144 -8.16 6.15 -15.28
C ALA A 144 -7.27 6.37 -16.53
N GLN A 145 -6.23 5.56 -16.69
CA GLN A 145 -5.30 5.64 -17.85
C GLN A 145 -5.99 5.44 -19.20
N ASP A 146 -7.09 4.68 -19.24
CA ASP A 146 -7.92 4.45 -20.42
C ASP A 146 -8.85 5.63 -20.77
N GLY A 147 -8.85 6.69 -19.98
CA GLY A 147 -9.73 7.86 -20.13
C GLY A 147 -11.10 7.70 -19.48
N THR A 148 -11.42 6.54 -18.89
CA THR A 148 -12.69 6.32 -18.20
C THR A 148 -12.76 7.18 -16.95
N VAL A 149 -13.87 7.91 -16.78
CA VAL A 149 -14.16 8.67 -15.56
C VAL A 149 -14.64 7.70 -14.49
N LYS A 150 -13.82 7.46 -13.47
CA LYS A 150 -14.12 6.54 -12.35
C LYS A 150 -14.88 7.23 -11.23
N ASN A 151 -14.60 8.51 -11.02
CA ASN A 151 -15.36 9.39 -10.14
C ASN A 151 -15.39 10.79 -10.75
N ASP A 152 -16.53 11.48 -10.67
CA ASP A 152 -16.69 12.86 -11.10
C ASP A 152 -16.47 13.87 -9.94
N GLY A 153 -16.33 13.36 -8.72
CA GLY A 153 -16.16 14.13 -7.48
C GLY A 153 -17.45 14.41 -6.72
N THR A 154 -18.58 13.90 -7.19
CA THR A 154 -19.89 14.11 -6.53
C THR A 154 -20.19 13.08 -5.45
N ARG A 155 -19.44 11.96 -5.42
CA ARG A 155 -19.65 10.85 -4.50
C ARG A 155 -18.36 10.35 -3.87
N HIS A 156 -18.53 9.64 -2.77
CA HIS A 156 -17.49 8.84 -2.14
C HIS A 156 -17.49 7.43 -2.74
N PHE A 157 -16.32 6.81 -2.79
CA PHE A 157 -16.23 5.38 -3.10
C PHE A 157 -16.62 4.56 -1.88
N THR A 158 -17.37 3.48 -2.13
CA THR A 158 -17.65 2.48 -1.11
C THR A 158 -16.39 1.66 -0.82
N PRO A 159 -16.26 1.07 0.39
CA PRO A 159 -15.14 0.18 0.70
C PRO A 159 -14.99 -0.96 -0.32
N THR A 160 -16.10 -1.50 -0.82
CA THR A 160 -16.10 -2.56 -1.84
C THR A 160 -15.53 -2.07 -3.17
N GLU A 161 -15.86 -0.85 -3.60
CA GLU A 161 -15.28 -0.27 -4.82
C GLU A 161 -13.77 -0.05 -4.68
N VAL A 162 -13.32 0.45 -3.51
CA VAL A 162 -11.89 0.63 -3.23
C VAL A 162 -11.15 -0.71 -3.20
N LEU A 163 -11.76 -1.73 -2.58
CA LEU A 163 -11.18 -3.07 -2.47
C LEU A 163 -10.98 -3.75 -3.84
N HIS A 164 -11.87 -3.50 -4.80
CA HIS A 164 -11.81 -4.08 -6.14
C HIS A 164 -11.17 -3.14 -7.18
N MET A 165 -10.40 -2.13 -6.76
CA MET A 165 -9.68 -1.27 -7.68
C MET A 165 -8.60 -2.07 -8.43
N ASP A 166 -8.76 -2.16 -9.75
CA ASP A 166 -7.90 -2.91 -10.67
C ASP A 166 -7.33 -2.03 -11.80
N TRP A 167 -7.32 -0.71 -11.60
CA TRP A 167 -6.91 0.28 -12.58
C TRP A 167 -6.01 1.35 -11.96
N LEU A 168 -5.25 2.04 -12.83
CA LEU A 168 -4.35 3.13 -12.45
C LEU A 168 -4.90 4.47 -12.94
N CYS A 169 -4.61 5.54 -12.20
CA CYS A 169 -4.97 6.91 -12.58
C CYS A 169 -4.20 7.38 -13.83
N SER A 170 -4.81 8.28 -14.59
CA SER A 170 -4.25 8.87 -15.83
C SER A 170 -2.90 9.57 -15.69
N ASN A 171 -2.52 10.00 -14.48
CA ASN A 171 -1.23 10.62 -14.21
C ASN A 171 -0.13 9.62 -13.80
N ILE A 172 -0.44 8.32 -13.79
CA ILE A 172 0.54 7.26 -13.54
C ILE A 172 1.16 6.85 -14.88
N ALA A 173 2.48 6.80 -14.95
CA ALA A 173 3.26 6.26 -16.05
C ALA A 173 3.78 4.87 -15.67
N GLY A 174 3.29 3.85 -16.37
CA GLY A 174 3.48 2.45 -16.03
C GLY A 174 2.17 1.68 -16.17
N SER A 175 2.22 0.36 -16.09
CA SER A 175 1.05 -0.50 -16.20
C SER A 175 1.09 -1.59 -15.13
N ILE A 176 -0.04 -2.25 -14.92
CA ILE A 176 -0.10 -3.48 -14.12
C ILE A 176 0.57 -4.58 -14.97
N PRO A 177 1.59 -5.29 -14.46
CA PRO A 177 2.37 -6.23 -15.25
C PRO A 177 1.55 -7.47 -15.59
N PRO A 178 1.68 -8.01 -16.82
CA PRO A 178 1.10 -9.29 -17.16
C PRO A 178 1.82 -10.41 -16.39
N PHE A 179 1.15 -11.55 -16.21
CA PHE A 179 1.69 -12.67 -15.45
C PHE A 179 3.05 -13.19 -15.98
N ALA A 180 3.27 -13.10 -17.29
CA ALA A 180 4.51 -13.53 -17.95
C ALA A 180 5.75 -12.75 -17.47
N ASP A 181 5.58 -11.50 -17.06
CA ASP A 181 6.68 -10.62 -16.64
C ASP A 181 6.97 -10.73 -15.13
N ILE A 182 6.15 -11.50 -14.39
CA ILE A 182 6.30 -11.70 -12.96
C ILE A 182 7.43 -12.69 -12.67
N LEU A 183 8.33 -12.29 -11.77
CA LEU A 183 9.43 -13.13 -11.29
C LEU A 183 8.90 -14.44 -10.65
N PRO A 184 9.58 -15.57 -10.85
CA PRO A 184 9.12 -16.89 -10.36
C PRO A 184 8.77 -16.92 -8.86
N VAL A 185 9.53 -16.19 -8.03
CA VAL A 185 9.30 -16.10 -6.57
C VAL A 185 7.92 -15.50 -6.22
N SER A 186 7.36 -14.66 -7.08
CA SER A 186 6.08 -13.98 -6.85
C SER A 186 4.90 -14.61 -7.61
N GLN A 187 5.16 -15.49 -8.58
CA GLN A 187 4.12 -16.07 -9.44
C GLN A 187 3.04 -16.83 -8.67
N ARG A 188 3.39 -17.60 -7.63
CA ARG A 188 2.41 -18.34 -6.81
C ARG A 188 1.40 -17.39 -6.16
N MET A 189 1.89 -16.30 -5.57
CA MET A 189 1.05 -15.29 -4.93
C MET A 189 0.17 -14.56 -5.94
N VAL A 190 0.75 -14.12 -7.07
CA VAL A 190 0.00 -13.41 -8.13
C VAL A 190 -1.06 -14.32 -8.76
N ARG A 191 -0.81 -15.62 -8.88
CA ARG A 191 -1.82 -16.57 -9.39
C ARG A 191 -3.05 -16.67 -8.48
N GLN A 192 -2.87 -16.56 -7.16
CA GLN A 192 -3.98 -16.69 -6.19
C GLN A 192 -4.70 -15.36 -5.95
N LEU A 193 -3.94 -14.27 -5.83
CA LEU A 193 -4.42 -12.98 -5.34
C LEU A 193 -4.33 -11.85 -6.37
N GLY A 194 -3.70 -12.09 -7.52
CA GLY A 194 -3.52 -11.08 -8.56
C GLY A 194 -4.81 -10.78 -9.32
N ILE A 195 -4.83 -9.61 -9.96
CA ILE A 195 -5.97 -9.10 -10.73
C ILE A 195 -6.32 -10.02 -11.90
N TYR A 196 -5.33 -10.68 -12.50
CA TYR A 196 -5.50 -11.59 -13.63
C TYR A 196 -5.71 -13.06 -13.23
N ARG A 197 -5.94 -13.37 -11.95
CA ARG A 197 -6.03 -14.76 -11.45
C ARG A 197 -6.99 -15.64 -12.25
N ASP A 198 -8.13 -15.10 -12.67
CA ASP A 198 -9.18 -15.86 -13.35
C ASP A 198 -8.79 -16.22 -14.81
N SER A 199 -7.79 -15.53 -15.36
CA SER A 199 -7.24 -15.79 -16.70
C SER A 199 -6.00 -16.71 -16.68
N ILE A 200 -5.43 -16.98 -15.50
CA ILE A 200 -4.21 -17.78 -15.37
C ILE A 200 -4.59 -19.26 -15.20
N PRO A 201 -4.06 -20.19 -16.02
CA PRO A 201 -4.31 -21.61 -15.86
C PRO A 201 -3.86 -22.12 -14.48
N ALA A 202 -4.68 -22.97 -13.86
CA ALA A 202 -4.34 -23.61 -12.60
C ALA A 202 -3.17 -24.59 -12.78
N GLU A 203 -2.13 -24.48 -11.94
CA GLU A 203 -1.11 -25.52 -11.82
C GLU A 203 -1.68 -26.66 -10.95
N LYS A 204 -1.71 -27.88 -11.49
CA LYS A 204 -1.90 -29.07 -10.65
C LYS A 204 -0.71 -29.16 -9.70
N GLU A 205 -0.96 -29.21 -8.40
CA GLU A 205 0.11 -29.45 -7.41
C GLU A 205 0.91 -30.68 -7.83
N GLY A 206 2.20 -30.49 -8.08
CA GLY A 206 3.12 -31.60 -8.31
C GLY A 206 3.15 -32.43 -7.02
N THR A 207 2.83 -33.72 -7.15
CA THR A 207 2.97 -34.73 -6.10
C THR A 207 4.29 -34.53 -5.37
N SER A 208 4.22 -34.09 -4.10
CA SER A 208 5.33 -34.17 -3.17
C SER A 208 5.69 -35.66 -3.04
N HIS A 209 6.76 -36.07 -3.71
CA HIS A 209 7.40 -37.34 -3.39
C HIS A 209 7.93 -37.22 -1.96
N GLU A 210 7.23 -37.82 -1.01
CA GLU A 210 7.79 -38.16 0.29
C GLU A 210 8.94 -39.12 0.02
N ASP A 211 10.16 -38.60 0.07
CA ASP A 211 11.37 -39.39 0.05
C ASP A 211 11.47 -40.12 1.40
N THR A 212 10.75 -41.23 1.54
CA THR A 212 10.94 -42.17 2.66
C THR A 212 12.27 -42.91 2.44
N GLY A 213 13.38 -42.18 2.64
CA GLY A 213 14.72 -42.74 2.68
C GLY A 213 14.85 -43.68 3.88
N HIS A 214 15.02 -44.96 3.57
CA HIS A 214 15.27 -46.05 4.51
C HIS A 214 16.35 -45.72 5.55
N LEU A 215 15.96 -45.69 6.83
CA LEU A 215 16.87 -45.98 7.94
C LEU A 215 17.04 -47.50 8.03
N ARG A 216 18.21 -47.99 7.63
CA ARG A 216 18.74 -49.30 8.00
C ARG A 216 20.13 -49.14 8.57
#